data_AF-A0A939BEF4-F1
#
_entry.id   AF-A0A939BEF4-F1
#
_cell.length_a   1.000
_cell.length_b   1.000
_cell.length_c   1.000
_cell.angle_alpha   90.00
_cell.angle_beta   90.00
_cell.angle_gamma   90.00
#
_symmetry.space_group_name_H-M   'P 1'
#
loop_
_entity.id
_entity.type
_entity.pdbx_description
1 polymer ?
#
loop_
_entity_poly.entity_id
_entity_poly.type
_entity_poly.pdbx_seq_one_letter_code
_entity_poly.pdbx_strand_id
1 'polypeptide(L)'
;VEALKEADYTTATWAALIEKLDAAKAVAGEPDALQDAVDAAYDALFEAKEALVKRADKTALNTLIAEVEALKEADYTTATWAALIEKLDAAKAVAGEP
;
A
#
# COMPACT_ATOMS: atom_id res chain seq x y z
N VAL A 1 -11.52 4.52 17.43
CA VAL A 1 -10.84 4.94 16.18
C VAL A 1 -9.75 3.91 15.96
N GLU A 2 -9.83 3.12 14.90
CA GLU A 2 -8.76 2.17 14.57
C GLU A 2 -7.47 2.94 14.27
N ALA A 3 -6.34 2.48 14.83
CA ALA A 3 -5.03 3.03 14.48
C ALA A 3 -4.74 2.73 13.01
N LEU A 4 -4.23 3.74 12.27
CA LEU A 4 -3.79 3.56 10.89
C LEU A 4 -2.63 2.55 10.86
N LYS A 5 -2.66 1.60 9.93
CA LYS A 5 -1.61 0.59 9.77
C LYS A 5 -0.86 0.86 8.46
N GLU A 6 0.45 0.96 8.53
CA GLU A 6 1.33 1.16 7.36
C GLU A 6 1.03 0.18 6.22
N ALA A 7 0.77 -1.09 6.56
CA ALA A 7 0.50 -2.14 5.60
C ALA A 7 -0.70 -1.84 4.69
N ASP A 8 -1.68 -1.07 5.18
CA ASP A 8 -2.92 -0.77 4.48
C ASP A 8 -2.76 0.36 3.45
N TYR A 9 -1.66 1.12 3.49
CA TYR A 9 -1.44 2.31 2.68
C TYR A 9 -0.20 2.20 1.79
N THR A 10 -0.20 2.92 0.67
CA THR A 10 0.95 2.92 -0.24
C THR A 10 2.18 3.47 0.47
N THR A 11 3.35 2.92 0.14
CA THR A 11 4.62 3.31 0.77
C THR A 11 4.88 4.82 0.63
N ALA A 12 4.51 5.40 -0.52
CA ALA A 12 4.71 6.82 -0.79
C ALA A 12 3.86 7.73 0.11
N THR A 13 2.55 7.48 0.19
CA THR A 13 1.66 8.32 1.01
C THR A 13 1.87 8.08 2.51
N TRP A 14 2.24 6.86 2.90
CA TRP A 14 2.62 6.58 4.29
C TRP A 14 3.91 7.30 4.69
N ALA A 15 4.94 7.27 3.85
CA ALA A 15 6.18 8.00 4.12
C ALA A 15 5.94 9.51 4.27
N ALA A 16 5.08 10.09 3.42
CA ALA A 16 4.68 11.50 3.53
C ALA A 16 3.95 11.80 4.86
N LEU A 17 3.07 10.91 5.33
CA LEU A 17 2.43 11.04 6.64
C LEU A 17 3.46 11.03 7.78
N ILE A 18 4.42 10.11 7.75
CA ILE A 18 5.46 10.01 8.77
C ILE A 18 6.33 11.27 8.80
N GLU A 19 6.71 11.80 7.62
CA GLU A 19 7.45 13.06 7.52
C GLU A 19 6.69 14.21 8.20
N LYS A 20 5.40 14.38 7.91
CA LYS A 20 4.59 15.45 8.52
C LYS A 20 4.33 15.21 10.00
N LEU A 21 4.21 13.95 10.42
CA LEU A 21 4.06 13.58 11.82
C LEU A 21 5.30 13.95 12.63
N ASP A 22 6.49 13.67 12.09
CA ASP A 22 7.75 14.01 12.77
C ASP A 22 8.00 15.51 12.79
N ALA A 23 7.64 16.23 11.72
CA ALA A 23 7.65 17.69 11.72
C ALA A 23 6.70 18.28 12.78
N ALA A 24 5.48 17.73 12.91
CA ALA A 24 4.53 18.17 13.93
C ALA A 24 5.01 17.89 15.36
N LYS A 25 5.67 16.74 15.60
CA LYS A 25 6.30 16.45 16.89
C LYS A 25 7.44 17.40 17.21
N ALA A 26 8.23 17.80 16.21
CA ALA A 26 9.32 18.75 16.40
C ALA A 26 8.77 20.11 16.86
N VAL A 27 7.77 20.65 16.15
CA VAL A 27 7.10 21.90 16.54
C VAL A 27 6.46 21.80 17.92
N ALA A 28 5.79 20.68 18.23
CA ALA A 28 5.19 20.46 19.55
C ALA A 28 6.21 20.34 20.69
N GLY A 29 7.47 19.97 20.38
CA GLY A 29 8.57 19.90 21.32
C GLY A 29 9.33 21.22 21.50
N GLU A 30 9.06 22.23 20.67
CA GLU A 30 9.67 23.55 20.79
C GLU A 30 8.98 24.36 21.90
N PRO A 31 9.70 24.77 22.96
CA PRO A 31 9.09 25.42 24.13
C PRO A 31 8.51 26.81 23.82
N ASP A 32 9.03 27.45 22.77
CA ASP A 32 8.61 28.79 22.32
C ASP A 32 7.87 28.74 20.99
N ALA A 33 7.33 27.57 20.60
CA ALA A 33 6.55 27.42 19.37
C ALA A 33 5.37 28.41 19.36
N LEU A 34 5.25 29.18 18.27
CA LEU A 34 4.12 30.08 18.09
C LEU A 34 2.88 29.29 17.64
N GLN A 35 1.70 29.80 17.99
CA GLN A 35 0.43 29.17 17.60
C GLN A 35 0.33 28.95 16.09
N ASP A 36 0.75 29.95 15.29
CA ASP A 36 0.76 29.85 13.82
C ASP A 36 1.63 28.66 13.32
N ALA A 37 2.73 28.34 14.00
CA ALA A 37 3.58 27.21 13.65
C ALA A 37 2.92 25.86 14.03
N VAL A 38 2.25 25.82 15.17
CA VAL A 38 1.46 24.66 15.61
C VAL A 38 0.29 24.40 14.65
N ASP A 39 -0.43 25.45 14.26
CA ASP A 39 -1.56 25.38 13.32
C ASP A 39 -1.08 24.90 11.94
N ALA A 40 0.01 25.47 11.43
CA ALA A 40 0.60 25.03 10.15
C ALA A 40 1.05 23.56 10.18
N ALA A 41 1.64 23.11 11.29
CA ALA A 41 2.05 21.72 11.46
C ALA A 41 0.83 20.77 11.57
N TYR A 42 -0.24 21.21 12.22
CA TYR A 42 -1.50 20.48 12.29
C TYR A 42 -2.12 20.32 10.89
N ASP A 43 -2.25 21.42 10.14
CA ASP A 43 -2.83 21.41 8.80
C ASP A 43 -2.04 20.50 7.87
N ALA A 44 -0.70 20.60 7.89
CA ALA A 44 0.16 19.75 7.08
C ALA A 44 0.03 18.26 7.42
N LEU A 45 -0.08 17.91 8.72
CA LEU A 45 -0.31 16.54 9.15
C LEU A 45 -1.71 16.04 8.76
N PHE A 46 -2.72 16.90 8.87
CA PHE A 46 -4.09 16.59 8.49
C PHE A 46 -4.19 16.34 6.97
N GLU A 47 -3.61 17.21 6.15
CA GLU A 47 -3.55 17.04 4.70
C GLU A 47 -2.82 15.74 4.32
N ALA A 48 -1.69 15.43 4.95
CA ALA A 48 -0.97 14.18 4.69
C ALA A 48 -1.78 12.93 5.08
N LYS A 49 -2.61 13.03 6.12
CA LYS A 49 -3.54 11.96 6.51
C LYS A 49 -4.67 11.79 5.50
N GLU A 50 -5.25 12.88 4.99
CA GLU A 50 -6.30 12.82 3.96
C GLU A 50 -5.74 12.36 2.60
N ALA A 51 -4.46 12.63 2.33
CA ALA A 51 -3.75 12.18 1.13
C ALA A 51 -3.34 10.70 1.16
N LEU A 52 -3.63 9.96 2.24
CA LEU A 52 -3.33 8.54 2.33
C LEU A 52 -4.08 7.73 1.26
N VAL A 53 -3.33 7.00 0.45
CA VAL A 53 -3.89 6.08 -0.55
C VAL A 53 -3.79 4.66 -0.01
N LYS A 54 -4.92 3.95 0.05
CA LYS A 54 -4.93 2.54 0.45
C LYS A 54 -4.28 1.67 -0.62
N ARG A 55 -3.52 0.66 -0.20
CA ARG A 55 -3.07 -0.40 -1.11
C ARG A 55 -4.27 -1.20 -1.60
N ALA A 56 -4.15 -1.73 -2.81
CA ALA A 56 -5.10 -2.72 -3.30
C ALA A 56 -5.01 -4.00 -2.46
N ASP A 57 -6.15 -4.56 -2.08
CA ASP A 57 -6.20 -5.90 -1.50
C ASP A 57 -5.99 -6.95 -2.60
N LYS A 58 -4.85 -7.64 -2.54
CA LYS A 58 -4.45 -8.66 -3.52
C LYS A 58 -4.64 -10.08 -2.99
N THR A 59 -5.32 -10.27 -1.85
CA THR A 59 -5.49 -11.59 -1.22
C THR A 59 -6.12 -12.60 -2.16
N ALA A 60 -7.26 -12.26 -2.77
CA ALA A 60 -7.96 -13.15 -3.70
C ALA A 60 -7.13 -13.48 -4.96
N LEU A 61 -6.39 -12.50 -5.48
CA LEU A 61 -5.51 -12.69 -6.63
C LEU A 61 -4.37 -13.67 -6.29
N ASN A 62 -3.71 -13.47 -5.14
CA ASN A 62 -2.63 -14.34 -4.67
C ASN A 62 -3.12 -15.75 -4.38
N THR A 63 -4.32 -15.91 -3.81
CA THR A 63 -4.95 -17.23 -3.63
C THR A 63 -5.14 -17.93 -4.97
N LEU A 64 -5.70 -17.24 -5.98
CA LEU A 64 -5.93 -17.82 -7.29
C LEU A 64 -4.60 -18.18 -8.01
N ILE A 65 -3.57 -17.34 -7.88
CA ILE A 65 -2.22 -17.64 -8.38
C ILE A 65 -1.72 -18.96 -7.77
N ALA A 66 -1.82 -19.12 -6.44
CA ALA A 66 -1.37 -20.33 -5.76
C ALA A 66 -2.18 -21.58 -6.17
N GLU A 67 -3.49 -21.44 -6.38
CA GLU A 67 -4.34 -22.53 -6.89
C GLU A 67 -3.92 -22.96 -8.30
N VAL A 68 -3.67 -21.99 -9.19
CA VAL A 68 -3.23 -22.25 -10.57
C VAL A 68 -1.83 -22.87 -10.61
N GLU A 69 -0.91 -22.44 -9.74
CA GLU A 69 0.43 -23.02 -9.62
C GLU A 69 0.42 -24.48 -9.12
N ALA A 70 -0.64 -24.90 -8.42
CA ALA A 70 -0.81 -26.28 -7.96
C ALA A 70 -1.39 -27.22 -9.03
N LEU A 71 -1.85 -26.68 -10.18
CA LEU A 71 -2.35 -27.47 -11.29
C LEU A 71 -1.22 -28.23 -12.00
N LYS A 72 -1.56 -29.37 -12.61
CA LYS A 72 -0.61 -30.20 -13.36
C LYS A 72 -0.81 -29.99 -14.85
N GLU A 73 0.24 -29.57 -15.55
CA GLU A 73 0.24 -29.38 -17.01
C GLU A 73 -0.35 -30.59 -17.77
N ALA A 74 -0.04 -31.81 -17.32
CA ALA A 74 -0.47 -33.06 -17.95
C ALA A 74 -2.00 -33.27 -17.97
N ASP A 75 -2.76 -32.56 -17.13
CA ASP A 75 -4.22 -32.64 -17.08
C ASP A 75 -4.89 -31.75 -18.15
N TYR A 76 -4.09 -30.96 -18.88
CA TYR A 76 -4.55 -29.97 -19.85
C TYR A 76 -3.93 -30.19 -21.24
N THR A 77 -4.55 -29.63 -22.26
CA THR A 77 -3.93 -29.58 -23.59
C THR A 77 -2.85 -28.50 -23.61
N THR A 78 -1.83 -28.69 -24.45
CA THR A 78 -0.75 -27.70 -24.63
C THR A 78 -1.29 -26.31 -24.95
N ALA A 79 -2.33 -26.21 -25.79
CA ALA A 79 -2.93 -24.92 -26.16
C ALA A 79 -3.59 -24.22 -24.97
N THR A 80 -4.39 -24.94 -24.18
CA THR A 80 -5.06 -24.37 -22.99
C THR A 80 -4.08 -24.06 -21.86
N TRP A 81 -3.04 -24.87 -21.71
CA TRP A 81 -2.00 -24.65 -20.70
C TRP A 81 -1.16 -23.41 -21.03
N ALA A 82 -0.74 -23.24 -22.28
CA ALA A 82 0.00 -22.05 -22.70
C ALA A 82 -0.79 -20.76 -22.44
N ALA A 83 -2.10 -20.75 -22.76
CA ALA A 83 -2.97 -19.62 -22.46
C ALA A 83 -3.12 -19.36 -20.94
N LEU A 84 -3.18 -20.40 -20.12
CA LEU A 84 -3.24 -20.29 -18.66
C LEU A 84 -1.95 -19.68 -18.09
N ILE A 85 -0.78 -20.14 -18.55
CA ILE A 85 0.52 -19.62 -18.11
C ILE A 85 0.67 -18.14 -18.48
N GLU A 86 0.23 -17.72 -19.67
CA GLU A 86 0.23 -16.30 -20.05
C GLU A 86 -0.57 -15.44 -19.05
N LYS A 87 -1.75 -15.91 -18.64
CA LYS A 87 -2.58 -15.21 -17.64
C LYS A 87 -2.00 -15.29 -16.23
N LEU A 88 -1.36 -16.40 -15.87
CA LEU A 88 -0.66 -16.56 -14.59
C LEU A 88 0.52 -15.57 -14.48
N ASP A 89 1.30 -15.42 -15.53
CA ASP A 89 2.43 -14.49 -15.55
C ASP A 89 1.96 -13.03 -15.44
N ALA A 90 0.90 -12.66 -16.17
CA ALA A 90 0.28 -11.35 -16.02
C ALA A 90 -0.27 -11.13 -14.61
N ALA A 91 -0.92 -12.14 -14.01
CA ALA A 91 -1.42 -12.08 -12.65
C ALA A 91 -0.30 -11.90 -11.61
N LYS A 92 0.82 -12.62 -11.77
CA LYS A 92 2.01 -12.48 -10.92
C LYS A 92 2.66 -11.10 -11.02
N ALA A 93 2.71 -10.54 -12.22
CA ALA A 93 3.21 -9.18 -12.42
C ALA A 93 2.37 -8.17 -11.64
N VAL A 94 1.05 -8.22 -11.78
CA VAL A 94 0.11 -7.36 -11.03
C VAL A 94 0.20 -7.63 -9.52
N ALA A 95 0.34 -8.89 -9.09
CA ALA A 95 0.48 -9.26 -7.69
C ALA A 95 1.74 -8.65 -7.04
N GLY A 96 2.85 -8.62 -7.78
CA GLY A 96 4.14 -8.09 -7.32
C GLY A 96 4.26 -6.56 -7.31
N GLU A 97 3.30 -5.83 -7.86
CA GLU A 97 3.30 -4.36 -7.78
C GLU A 97 3.11 -3.89 -6.32
N PRO A 98 3.85 -2.86 -5.86
CA PRO A 98 3.83 -2.38 -4.47
C PRO A 98 2.57 -1.62 -4.03
#